data_AF-A0A3C0AA70-F1
#
_entry.id   AF-A0A3C0AA70-F1
#
_cell.length_a   1.000
_cell.length_b   1.000
_cell.length_c   1.000
_cell.angle_alpha   90.00
_cell.angle_beta   90.00
_cell.angle_gamma   90.00
#
_symmetry.space_group_name_H-M   'P 1'
#
loop_
_entity.id
_entity.type
_entity.pdbx_description
1 polymer ?
#
loop_
_entity_poly.entity_id
_entity_poly.type
_entity_poly.pdbx_seq_one_letter_code
_entity_poly.pdbx_strand_id
1 'polypeptide(L)'
;AAGGKPTLFAKVEAPRGLALDQGENLWVVSGTADQLLKVSPDGKVAVVVKGRPFNFPHDVVVLDDGSAIVSDGYEKALWKVAADGTTEK
;
A
#
# COMPACT_ATOMS: atom_id res chain seq x y z
N ALA A 1 -16.65 -24.45 -6.38
CA ALA A 1 -17.11 -24.25 -4.99
C ALA A 1 -17.86 -22.92 -4.93
N ALA A 2 -19.03 -22.86 -4.28
CA ALA A 2 -19.66 -21.57 -4.00
C ALA A 2 -18.78 -20.82 -3.00
N GLY A 3 -18.37 -19.58 -3.33
CA GLY A 3 -17.52 -18.77 -2.46
C GLY A 3 -18.16 -18.52 -1.09
N GLY A 4 -17.36 -18.53 -0.03
CA GLY A 4 -17.82 -18.23 1.32
C GLY A 4 -18.29 -16.78 1.48
N LYS A 5 -18.99 -16.49 2.60
CA LYS A 5 -19.39 -15.12 2.93
C LYS A 5 -18.14 -14.28 3.24
N PRO A 6 -17.94 -13.11 2.62
CA PRO A 6 -16.81 -12.25 2.95
C PRO A 6 -16.91 -11.73 4.39
N THR A 7 -15.77 -11.61 5.06
CA THR A 7 -15.63 -11.01 6.39
C THR A 7 -14.80 -9.74 6.31
N LEU A 8 -15.11 -8.75 7.15
CA LEU A 8 -14.29 -7.55 7.27
C LEU A 8 -12.92 -7.91 7.83
N PHE A 9 -11.86 -7.65 7.07
CA PHE A 9 -10.48 -7.88 7.51
C PHE A 9 -9.84 -6.62 8.13
N ALA A 10 -9.86 -5.50 7.40
CA ALA A 10 -9.38 -4.20 7.87
C ALA A 10 -10.20 -3.06 7.24
N LYS A 11 -10.21 -1.90 7.92
CA LYS A 11 -10.79 -0.67 7.38
C LYS A 11 -9.68 0.20 6.81
N VAL A 12 -9.70 0.38 5.49
CA VAL A 12 -8.84 1.32 4.77
C VAL A 12 -9.74 2.29 4.01
N GLU A 13 -9.44 3.57 4.08
CA GLU A 13 -10.21 4.58 3.35
C GLU A 13 -9.73 4.68 1.90
N ALA A 14 -10.68 4.72 0.95
CA ALA A 14 -10.41 4.79 -0.48
C ALA A 14 -9.26 3.87 -0.97
N PRO A 15 -9.31 2.55 -0.67
CA PRO A 15 -8.26 1.63 -1.08
C PRO A 15 -8.24 1.49 -2.60
N ARG A 16 -7.03 1.40 -3.17
CA ARG A 16 -6.80 1.12 -4.59
C ARG A 16 -6.09 -0.23 -4.72
N GLY A 17 -4.86 -0.26 -5.22
CA GLY A 17 -4.05 -1.46 -5.34
C GLY A 17 -3.47 -1.94 -4.02
N LEU A 18 -3.06 -3.21 -4.00
CA LEU A 18 -2.51 -3.88 -2.84
C LEU A 18 -1.54 -5.02 -3.22
N ALA A 19 -0.56 -5.26 -2.37
CA ALA A 19 0.40 -6.35 -2.50
C ALA A 19 0.73 -6.98 -1.14
N LEU A 20 1.17 -8.24 -1.14
CA LEU A 20 1.74 -8.89 0.04
C LEU A 20 3.25 -8.64 0.10
N ASP A 21 3.76 -8.44 1.30
CA ASP A 21 5.19 -8.59 1.57
C ASP A 21 5.54 -10.01 2.04
N GLN A 22 6.84 -10.30 2.19
CA GLN A 22 7.35 -11.59 2.66
C GLN A 22 6.88 -11.97 4.08
N GLY A 23 6.38 -11.02 4.86
CA GLY A 23 5.81 -11.23 6.19
C GLY A 23 4.29 -11.34 6.20
N GLU A 24 3.66 -11.56 5.03
CA GLU A 24 2.22 -11.65 4.84
C GLU A 24 1.44 -10.38 5.25
N ASN A 25 2.11 -9.23 5.28
CA ASN A 25 1.42 -7.97 5.48
C ASN A 25 0.91 -7.45 4.14
N LEU A 26 -0.31 -6.92 4.13
CA LEU A 26 -0.88 -6.26 2.96
C LEU A 26 -0.43 -4.80 2.92
N TRP A 27 0.27 -4.42 1.87
CA TRP A 27 0.54 -3.03 1.53
C TRP A 27 -0.61 -2.53 0.68
N VAL A 28 -1.19 -1.38 1.05
CA VAL A 28 -2.40 -0.85 0.42
C VAL A 28 -2.18 0.61 0.05
N VAL A 29 -2.44 0.94 -1.21
CA VAL A 29 -2.49 2.32 -1.68
C VAL A 29 -3.82 2.93 -1.25
N SER A 30 -3.77 4.08 -0.60
CA SER A 30 -4.91 4.86 -0.15
C SER A 30 -5.06 6.16 -0.95
N GLY A 31 -6.30 6.58 -1.19
CA GLY A 31 -6.62 7.89 -1.78
C GLY A 31 -6.65 9.06 -0.79
N THR A 32 -6.41 8.80 0.50
CA THR A 32 -6.62 9.79 1.58
C THR A 32 -5.32 10.44 2.06
N ALA A 33 -5.29 10.90 3.32
CA ALA A 33 -4.22 11.73 3.87
C ALA A 33 -2.87 11.00 3.95
N ASP A 34 -2.87 9.70 4.24
CA ASP A 34 -1.70 8.82 4.20
C ASP A 34 -1.91 7.82 3.07
N GLN A 35 -1.04 7.86 2.06
CA GLN A 35 -1.31 7.21 0.77
C GLN A 35 -0.70 5.82 0.61
N LEU A 36 0.18 5.39 1.53
CA LEU A 36 0.68 4.02 1.58
C LEU A 36 0.58 3.46 3.00
N LEU A 37 -0.20 2.40 3.14
CA LEU A 37 -0.54 1.77 4.40
C LEU A 37 -0.06 0.32 4.39
N LYS A 38 0.18 -0.22 5.58
CA LYS A 38 0.51 -1.63 5.81
C LYS A 38 -0.53 -2.21 6.77
N VAL A 39 -1.06 -3.38 6.43
CA VAL A 39 -2.03 -4.13 7.22
C VAL A 39 -1.39 -5.45 7.62
N SER A 40 -1.28 -5.70 8.92
CA SER A 40 -0.75 -6.96 9.44
C SER A 40 -1.70 -8.14 9.21
N PRO A 41 -1.23 -9.40 9.34
CA PRO A 41 -2.07 -10.58 9.24
C PRO A 41 -3.25 -10.62 10.23
N ASP A 42 -3.17 -9.88 11.34
CA ASP A 42 -4.26 -9.71 12.33
C ASP A 42 -5.15 -8.48 12.06
N GLY A 43 -5.00 -7.82 10.91
CA GLY A 43 -5.87 -6.73 10.44
C GLY A 43 -5.56 -5.34 10.99
N LYS A 44 -4.41 -5.14 11.68
CA LYS A 44 -4.03 -3.82 12.19
C LYS A 44 -3.41 -2.97 11.08
N VAL A 45 -3.87 -1.72 10.98
CA VAL A 45 -3.40 -0.76 9.97
C VAL A 45 -2.32 0.13 10.56
N ALA A 46 -1.21 0.27 9.82
CA ALA A 46 -0.12 1.19 10.09
C ALA A 46 0.20 2.02 8.85
N VAL A 47 0.76 3.22 9.05
CA VAL A 47 1.19 4.10 7.96
C VAL A 47 2.62 3.76 7.58
N VAL A 48 2.87 3.49 6.30
CA VAL A 48 4.23 3.35 5.76
C VAL A 48 4.78 4.71 5.38
N VAL A 49 4.00 5.46 4.59
CA VAL A 49 4.38 6.78 4.11
C VAL A 49 3.38 7.80 4.65
N LYS A 50 3.89 8.72 5.47
CA LYS A 50 3.08 9.79 6.06
C LYS A 50 2.76 10.87 5.03
N GLY A 51 1.55 11.38 5.07
CA GLY A 51 1.10 12.45 4.20
C GLY A 51 0.86 12.01 2.76
N ARG A 52 0.83 12.99 1.86
CA ARG A 52 0.52 12.81 0.44
C ARG A 52 1.70 13.15 -0.48
N PRO A 53 2.78 12.35 -0.49
CA PRO A 53 3.90 12.59 -1.42
C PRO A 53 3.58 12.19 -2.86
N PHE A 54 2.50 11.44 -3.10
CA PHE A 54 2.04 11.02 -4.43
C PHE A 54 0.85 11.88 -4.89
N ASN A 55 0.76 12.10 -6.19
CA ASN A 55 -0.30 12.91 -6.80
C ASN A 55 -1.53 12.06 -7.12
N PHE A 56 -1.36 10.91 -7.80
CA PHE A 56 -2.43 9.96 -8.07
C PHE A 56 -1.94 8.50 -8.04
N PRO A 57 -1.60 7.98 -6.84
CA PRO A 57 -1.06 6.62 -6.71
C PRO A 57 -2.16 5.59 -6.98
N HIS A 58 -1.87 4.49 -7.67
CA HIS A 58 -2.88 3.49 -8.01
C HIS A 58 -2.56 2.09 -7.48
N ASP A 59 -1.34 1.60 -7.69
CA ASP A 59 -0.94 0.26 -7.31
C ASP A 59 0.43 0.25 -6.61
N VAL A 60 0.72 -0.84 -5.92
CA VAL A 60 1.97 -1.07 -5.21
C VAL A 60 2.47 -2.49 -5.44
N VAL A 61 3.79 -2.65 -5.58
CA VAL A 61 4.48 -3.94 -5.44
C VAL A 61 5.54 -3.83 -4.37
N VAL A 62 5.75 -4.89 -3.59
CA VAL A 62 6.81 -4.98 -2.57
C VAL A 62 7.93 -5.86 -3.10
N LEU A 63 9.17 -5.39 -3.00
CA LEU A 63 10.37 -6.08 -3.45
C LEU A 63 10.97 -6.93 -2.31
N ASP A 64 11.86 -7.85 -2.66
CA ASP A 64 12.49 -8.77 -1.69
C ASP A 64 13.37 -8.05 -0.65
N ASP A 65 13.86 -6.84 -0.97
CA ASP A 65 14.62 -6.00 -0.03
C ASP A 65 13.72 -5.22 0.95
N GLY A 66 12.39 -5.40 0.88
CA GLY A 66 11.40 -4.71 1.71
C GLY A 66 11.05 -3.30 1.23
N SER A 67 11.65 -2.82 0.13
CA SER A 67 11.21 -1.60 -0.53
C SER A 67 9.94 -1.84 -1.35
N ALA A 68 9.26 -0.78 -1.75
CA ALA A 68 8.06 -0.84 -2.57
C ALA A 68 8.14 0.08 -3.79
N ILE A 69 7.47 -0.31 -4.86
CA ILE A 69 7.26 0.54 -6.04
C ILE A 69 5.79 0.93 -6.10
N VAL A 70 5.50 2.23 -6.16
CA VAL A 70 4.14 2.78 -6.23
C VAL A 70 3.94 3.44 -7.58
N SER A 71 2.90 3.04 -8.32
CA SER A 71 2.55 3.69 -9.59
C SER A 71 1.80 4.99 -9.35
N ASP A 72 2.22 6.10 -9.95
CA ASP A 72 1.53 7.39 -9.86
C ASP A 72 1.10 7.90 -11.25
N GLY A 73 -0.21 7.88 -11.48
CA GLY A 73 -0.79 8.20 -12.77
C GLY A 73 -0.67 9.67 -13.17
N TYR A 74 -0.60 10.59 -12.21
CA TYR A 74 -0.52 12.03 -12.51
C TYR A 74 0.93 12.52 -12.56
N GLU A 75 1.83 11.92 -11.79
CA GLU A 75 3.26 12.17 -11.92
C GLU A 75 3.89 11.49 -13.14
N LYS A 76 3.15 10.57 -13.79
CA LYS A 76 3.64 9.77 -14.94
C LYS A 76 4.93 9.03 -14.57
N ALA A 77 4.99 8.56 -13.32
CA ALA A 77 6.19 8.02 -12.71
C ALA A 77 5.86 6.82 -11.84
N LEU A 78 6.92 6.08 -11.51
CA LEU A 78 6.90 5.07 -10.46
C LEU A 78 7.79 5.60 -9.34
N TRP A 79 7.31 5.57 -8.10
CA TRP A 79 8.08 5.99 -6.94
C TRP A 79 8.67 4.77 -6.25
N LYS A 80 9.94 4.84 -5.87
CA LYS A 80 10.53 3.85 -4.95
C LYS A 80 10.35 4.34 -3.52
N VAL A 81 9.82 3.47 -2.68
CA VAL A 81 9.69 3.67 -1.23
C VAL A 81 10.65 2.72 -0.56
N ALA A 82 11.64 3.24 0.16
CA ALA A 82 12.57 2.42 0.94
C ALA A 82 11.84 1.71 2.10
N ALA A 83 12.47 0.67 2.65
CA ALA A 83 11.88 -0.12 3.72
C ALA A 83 11.59 0.70 5.00
N ASP A 84 12.26 1.85 5.18
CA ASP A 84 12.02 2.80 6.27
C ASP A 84 10.87 3.79 5.99
N GLY A 85 10.22 3.69 4.84
CA GLY A 85 9.11 4.55 4.41
C GLY A 85 9.55 5.85 3.72
N THR A 86 10.85 6.08 3.50
CA THR A 86 11.34 7.22 2.71
C THR A 86 11.07 7.03 1.23
N THR A 87 10.80 8.11 0.49
CA THR A 87 10.41 8.06 -0.92
C THR A 87 11.43 8.76 -1.81
N GLU A 88 11.79 8.14 -2.93
CA GLU A 88 12.64 8.70 -3.99
C GLU A 88 11.94 8.58 -5.35
N LYS A 89 12.25 9.51 -6.26
CA LYS A 89 11.67 9.58 -7.62
C LYS A 89 12.29 8.57 -8.57
#